data_AF-X0SW37-F1
#
_entry.id   AF-X0SW37-F1
#
_cell.length_a   1.000
_cell.length_b   1.000
_cell.length_c   1.000
_cell.angle_alpha   90.00
_cell.angle_beta   90.00
_cell.angle_gamma   90.00
#
_symmetry.space_group_name_H-M   'P 1'
#
loop_
_entity.id
_entity.type
_entity.pdbx_description
1 polymer ?
#
loop_
_entity_poly.entity_id
_entity_poly.type
_entity_poly.pdbx_seq_one_letter_code
_entity_poly.pdbx_strand_id
1 'polypeptide(L)'
;ASKQSDNPEHFFEREWALETIAVALQALRDEMKKAGKSEQFDALKGSLPGEDEPPRKEIAARLNMSEGAIKVAVHRLRQHFGKLLRAAIAETVSNEADLNDEMRYLVAVLRRR
;
A
#
# COMPACT_ATOMS: atom_id res chain seq x y z
N ALA A 1 15.86 -29.60 -20.89
CA ALA A 1 15.21 -29.81 -19.59
C ALA A 1 15.02 -28.45 -18.93
N SER A 2 13.78 -27.95 -18.95
CA SER A 2 13.40 -26.65 -18.43
C SER A 2 13.60 -26.62 -16.92
N LYS A 3 14.50 -25.77 -16.43
CA LYS A 3 14.73 -25.57 -14.99
C LYS A 3 13.64 -24.64 -14.46
N GLN A 4 12.66 -25.25 -13.78
CA GLN A 4 11.88 -24.71 -12.65
C GLN A 4 11.73 -23.19 -12.60
N SER A 5 10.72 -22.67 -13.29
CA SER A 5 10.19 -21.32 -13.10
C SER A 5 9.04 -21.25 -12.09
N ASP A 6 8.56 -22.39 -11.56
CA ASP A 6 7.38 -22.41 -10.69
C ASP A 6 7.70 -23.14 -9.38
N ASN A 7 8.19 -22.41 -8.37
CA ASN A 7 8.03 -22.86 -6.99
C ASN A 7 6.63 -22.41 -6.55
N PRO A 8 5.67 -23.33 -6.30
CA PRO A 8 4.31 -22.97 -5.91
C PRO A 8 4.27 -22.04 -4.69
N GLU A 9 5.22 -22.21 -3.77
CA GLU A 9 5.37 -21.35 -2.61
C GLU A 9 5.49 -19.87 -3.00
N HIS A 10 6.29 -19.52 -4.02
CA HIS A 10 6.43 -18.11 -4.45
C HIS A 10 5.16 -17.53 -5.06
N PHE A 11 4.33 -18.35 -5.70
CA PHE A 11 3.03 -17.90 -6.20
C PHE A 11 2.09 -17.61 -5.04
N PHE A 12 1.99 -18.52 -4.06
CA PHE A 12 1.17 -18.32 -2.86
C PHE A 12 1.63 -17.13 -2.02
N GLU A 13 2.94 -16.97 -1.83
CA GLU A 13 3.55 -15.81 -1.16
C GLU A 13 3.14 -14.49 -1.83
N ARG A 14 3.16 -14.47 -3.17
CA ARG A 14 2.84 -13.28 -3.95
C ARG A 14 1.36 -12.93 -3.89
N GLU A 15 0.49 -13.91 -4.06
CA GLU A 15 -0.97 -13.70 -3.94
C GLU A 15 -1.33 -13.20 -2.54
N TRP A 16 -0.76 -13.82 -1.50
CA TRP A 16 -0.91 -13.35 -0.12
C TRP A 16 -0.47 -11.88 0.05
N ALA A 17 0.68 -11.50 -0.50
CA ALA A 17 1.17 -10.12 -0.40
C ALA A 17 0.23 -9.12 -1.12
N LEU A 18 -0.32 -9.50 -2.28
CA LEU A 18 -1.26 -8.68 -3.04
C LEU A 18 -2.62 -8.54 -2.33
N GLU A 19 -3.16 -9.64 -1.79
CA GLU A 19 -4.39 -9.62 -0.99
C GLU A 19 -4.24 -8.75 0.26
N THR A 20 -3.11 -8.87 0.96
CA THR A 20 -2.80 -8.07 2.15
C THR A 20 -2.75 -6.58 1.82
N ILE A 21 -2.16 -6.20 0.68
CA ILE A 21 -2.18 -4.82 0.17
C ILE A 21 -3.60 -4.38 -0.16
N ALA A 22 -4.39 -5.22 -0.83
CA ALA A 22 -5.75 -4.89 -1.23
C ALA A 22 -6.65 -4.61 -0.01
N VAL A 23 -6.54 -5.41 1.05
CA VAL A 23 -7.24 -5.19 2.33
C VAL A 23 -6.86 -3.84 2.94
N ALA A 24 -5.56 -3.55 3.04
CA ALA A 24 -5.08 -2.29 3.61
C ALA A 24 -5.52 -1.07 2.77
N LEU A 25 -5.51 -1.19 1.45
CA LEU A 25 -5.94 -0.13 0.53
C LEU A 25 -7.44 0.13 0.64
N GLN A 26 -8.25 -0.93 0.74
CA GLN A 26 -9.69 -0.82 0.90
C GLN A 26 -10.05 -0.16 2.24
N ALA A 27 -9.40 -0.55 3.33
CA ALA A 27 -9.57 0.09 4.64
C ALA A 27 -9.24 1.59 4.59
N LEU A 28 -8.12 1.96 3.95
CA LEU A 28 -7.72 3.36 3.78
C LEU A 28 -8.76 4.15 2.99
N ARG A 29 -9.25 3.58 1.89
CA ARG A 29 -10.30 4.19 1.06
C ARG A 29 -11.56 4.46 1.88
N ASP A 30 -12.01 3.48 2.66
CA ASP A 30 -13.23 3.60 3.45
C ASP A 30 -13.09 4.62 4.57
N GLU A 31 -11.93 4.69 5.23
CA GLU A 31 -11.66 5.72 6.24
C GLU A 31 -11.61 7.12 5.63
N MET A 32 -10.91 7.30 4.51
CA MET A 32 -10.87 8.59 3.83
C MET A 32 -12.25 9.00 3.33
N LYS A 33 -13.06 8.06 2.84
CA LYS A 33 -14.46 8.29 2.44
C LYS A 33 -15.30 8.74 3.62
N LYS A 34 -15.23 8.06 4.77
CA LYS A 34 -15.93 8.44 6.01
C LYS A 34 -15.53 9.84 6.49
N ALA A 35 -14.28 10.23 6.27
CA ALA A 35 -13.77 11.57 6.59
C ALA A 35 -14.10 12.64 5.52
N GLY A 36 -14.87 12.32 4.47
CA GLY A 36 -15.20 13.24 3.39
C GLY A 36 -14.04 13.54 2.42
N LYS A 37 -13.00 12.70 2.42
CA LYS A 37 -11.75 12.89 1.66
C LYS A 37 -11.59 11.91 0.50
N SER A 38 -12.69 11.43 -0.08
CA SER A 38 -12.67 10.49 -1.21
C SER A 38 -11.86 11.02 -2.40
N GLU A 39 -12.04 12.29 -2.75
CA GLU A 39 -11.32 12.91 -3.86
C GLU A 39 -9.81 13.00 -3.60
N GLN A 40 -9.44 13.34 -2.36
CA GLN A 40 -8.04 13.36 -1.95
C GLN A 40 -7.42 11.95 -1.99
N PHE A 41 -8.16 10.91 -1.60
CA PHE A 41 -7.71 9.53 -1.78
C PHE A 41 -7.48 9.20 -3.26
N ASP A 42 -8.47 9.45 -4.13
CA ASP A 42 -8.36 9.12 -5.55
C ASP A 42 -7.23 9.87 -6.27
N ALA A 43 -6.94 11.11 -5.86
CA ALA A 43 -5.85 11.89 -6.40
C ALA A 43 -4.46 11.46 -5.87
N LEU A 44 -4.39 10.93 -4.65
CA LEU A 44 -3.11 10.58 -4.01
C LEU A 44 -2.80 9.09 -3.99
N LYS A 45 -3.75 8.19 -4.27
CA LYS A 45 -3.52 6.74 -4.21
C LYS A 45 -2.42 6.26 -5.16
N GLY A 46 -2.22 6.93 -6.30
CA GLY A 46 -1.12 6.66 -7.23
C GLY A 46 0.26 6.92 -6.64
N SER A 47 0.33 7.68 -5.54
CA SER A 47 1.57 7.85 -4.77
C SER A 47 1.81 6.73 -3.75
N LEU A 48 1.00 5.67 -3.68
CA LEU A 48 1.30 4.52 -2.82
C LEU A 48 2.32 3.58 -3.50
N PRO A 49 3.07 2.78 -2.74
CA PRO A 49 4.03 1.83 -3.32
C PRO A 49 3.34 0.86 -4.29
N GLY A 50 3.92 0.65 -5.47
CA GLY A 50 3.39 -0.26 -6.49
C GLY A 50 2.52 0.40 -7.55
N GLU A 51 2.18 1.68 -7.39
CA GLU A 51 1.41 2.48 -8.34
C GLU A 51 2.31 3.49 -9.09
N ASP A 52 1.86 3.95 -10.25
CA ASP A 52 2.52 5.02 -11.00
C ASP A 52 2.12 6.41 -10.43
N GLU A 53 3.06 7.12 -9.80
CA GLU A 53 2.81 8.44 -9.18
C GLU A 53 2.53 9.50 -10.26
N PRO A 54 1.32 10.11 -10.30
CA PRO A 54 1.05 11.19 -11.24
C PRO A 54 1.87 12.45 -10.88
N PRO A 55 2.12 13.36 -11.84
CA PRO A 55 2.85 14.59 -11.57
C PRO A 55 2.21 15.41 -10.44
N ARG A 56 2.99 15.77 -9.42
CA ARG A 56 2.49 16.49 -8.22
C ARG A 56 1.78 17.81 -8.54
N LYS A 57 2.17 18.47 -9.64
CA LYS A 57 1.53 19.69 -10.13
C LYS A 57 0.09 19.47 -10.58
N GLU A 58 -0.20 18.32 -11.19
CA GLU A 58 -1.55 17.95 -11.62
C GLU A 58 -2.44 17.62 -10.42
N ILE A 59 -1.89 16.92 -9.43
CA ILE A 59 -2.57 16.62 -8.16
C ILE A 59 -2.88 17.92 -7.40
N ALA A 60 -1.91 18.84 -7.32
CA ALA A 60 -2.05 20.14 -6.66
C ALA A 60 -3.18 20.97 -7.27
N ALA A 61 -3.24 21.03 -8.61
CA ALA A 61 -4.32 21.70 -9.34
C ALA A 61 -5.68 21.06 -9.08
N ARG A 62 -5.77 19.72 -9.13
CA ARG A 62 -7.01 18.97 -8.89
C ARG A 62 -7.58 19.20 -7.48
N LEU A 63 -6.70 19.23 -6.48
CA LEU A 63 -7.11 19.40 -5.08
C LEU A 63 -7.15 20.86 -4.61
N ASN A 64 -6.84 21.83 -5.48
CA ASN A 64 -6.68 23.25 -5.13
C ASN A 64 -5.75 23.46 -3.91
N MET A 65 -4.62 22.73 -3.89
CA MET A 65 -3.62 22.74 -2.83
C MET A 65 -2.27 23.19 -3.36
N SER A 66 -1.41 23.72 -2.49
CA SER A 66 -0.01 23.96 -2.86
C SER A 66 0.77 22.65 -3.01
N GLU A 67 1.82 22.64 -3.82
CA GLU A 67 2.70 21.45 -3.95
C GLU A 67 3.30 21.00 -2.60
N GLY A 68 3.62 21.96 -1.73
CA GLY A 68 4.08 21.68 -0.37
C GLY A 68 3.01 20.95 0.47
N ALA A 69 1.75 21.35 0.35
CA ALA A 69 0.64 20.69 1.02
C ALA A 69 0.38 19.28 0.44
N ILE A 70 0.54 19.08 -0.87
CA ILE A 70 0.51 17.74 -1.49
C ILE A 70 1.60 16.84 -0.94
N LYS A 71 2.84 17.33 -0.80
CA LYS A 71 3.94 16.54 -0.21
C LYS A 71 3.61 16.05 1.19
N VAL A 72 3.03 16.91 2.02
CA VAL A 72 2.58 16.55 3.38
C VAL A 72 1.43 15.55 3.33
N ALA A 73 0.46 15.74 2.44
CA ALA A 73 -0.69 14.84 2.29
C ALA A 73 -0.25 13.43 1.84
N VAL A 74 0.67 13.33 0.86
CA VAL A 74 1.29 12.06 0.44
C VAL A 74 2.01 11.39 1.60
N HIS A 75 2.83 12.14 2.36
CA HIS A 75 3.52 11.57 3.51
C HIS A 75 2.55 10.99 4.55
N ARG A 76 1.48 11.74 4.89
CA ARG A 76 0.43 11.28 5.80
C ARG A 76 -0.30 10.06 5.25
N LEU A 77 -0.62 10.03 3.96
CA LEU A 77 -1.27 8.90 3.31
C LEU A 77 -0.41 7.64 3.42
N ARG A 78 0.88 7.73 3.09
CA ARG A 78 1.82 6.58 3.17
C ARG A 78 1.98 6.08 4.62
N GLN A 79 2.06 6.98 5.59
CA GLN A 79 2.11 6.61 7.01
C GLN A 79 0.82 5.90 7.45
N HIS A 80 -0.34 6.37 7.00
CA HIS A 80 -1.61 5.74 7.31
C HIS A 80 -1.71 4.35 6.66
N PHE A 81 -1.41 4.27 5.37
CA PHE A 81 -1.37 3.00 4.65
C PHE A 81 -0.46 1.98 5.33
N GLY A 82 0.73 2.39 5.79
CA GLY A 82 1.65 1.51 6.52
C GLY A 82 1.08 0.98 7.84
N LYS A 83 0.28 1.77 8.55
CA LYS A 83 -0.43 1.31 9.76
C LYS A 83 -1.51 0.28 9.44
N LEU A 84 -2.28 0.53 8.38
CA LEU A 84 -3.34 -0.38 7.94
C LEU A 84 -2.77 -1.69 7.38
N LEU A 85 -1.65 -1.61 6.66
CA LEU A 85 -0.93 -2.79 6.18
C LEU A 85 -0.42 -3.63 7.33
N ARG A 86 0.13 -2.98 8.36
CA ARG A 86 0.54 -3.65 9.60
C ARG A 86 -0.65 -4.32 10.31
N ALA A 87 -1.80 -3.64 10.39
CA ALA A 87 -3.01 -4.23 10.96
C ALA A 87 -3.50 -5.44 10.15
N ALA A 88 -3.50 -5.35 8.81
CA ALA A 88 -3.88 -6.46 7.94
C ALA A 88 -2.98 -7.69 8.13
N ILE A 89 -1.66 -7.49 8.27
CA ILE A 89 -0.74 -8.60 8.58
C ILE A 89 -0.98 -9.15 9.98
N ALA A 90 -1.26 -8.29 10.97
CA ALA A 90 -1.54 -8.71 12.34
C ALA A 90 -2.70 -9.70 12.44
N GLU A 91 -3.73 -9.57 11.59
CA GLU A 91 -4.85 -10.51 11.49
C GLU A 91 -4.45 -11.88 10.91
N THR A 92 -3.31 -11.97 10.22
CA THR A 92 -2.83 -13.21 9.58
C THR A 92 -1.77 -13.94 10.41
N VAL A 93 -1.09 -13.24 11.33
CA VAL A 93 -0.05 -13.83 12.18
C VAL A 93 -0.62 -14.28 13.52
N SER A 94 -0.10 -15.38 14.05
CA SER A 94 -0.49 -15.88 15.38
C SER A 94 0.20 -15.12 16.53
N ASN A 95 1.23 -14.32 16.24
CA ASN A 95 2.02 -13.60 17.23
C ASN A 95 2.46 -12.22 16.71
N GLU A 96 2.27 -11.19 17.54
CA GLU A 96 2.71 -9.82 17.24
C GLU A 96 4.23 -9.66 17.10
N ALA A 97 5.02 -10.55 17.73
CA ALA A 97 6.47 -10.52 17.65
C ALA A 97 6.99 -10.69 16.19
N ASP A 98 6.24 -11.44 15.38
CA ASP A 98 6.62 -11.79 14.01
C ASP A 98 6.22 -10.68 13.00
N LEU A 99 5.41 -9.71 13.43
CA LEU A 99 4.86 -8.66 12.58
C LEU A 99 5.90 -7.82 11.83
N ASN A 100 7.05 -7.55 12.47
CA ASN A 100 8.14 -6.83 11.82
C ASN A 100 8.82 -7.67 10.73
N ASP A 101 8.94 -8.97 10.95
CA ASP A 101 9.51 -9.91 10.00
C ASP A 101 8.57 -10.11 8.80
N GLU A 102 7.27 -10.24 9.04
CA GLU A 102 6.28 -10.35 7.98
C GLU A 102 6.19 -9.07 7.12
N MET A 103 6.30 -7.89 7.74
CA MET A 103 6.39 -6.63 6.99
C MET A 103 7.62 -6.59 6.07
N ARG A 104 8.78 -7.07 6.56
CA ARG A 104 10.01 -7.14 5.75
C ARG A 104 9.85 -8.17 4.63
N TYR A 105 9.23 -9.30 4.94
CA TYR A 105 9.01 -10.40 4.01
C TYR A 105 8.05 -10.01 2.89
N LEU A 106 6.92 -9.37 3.20
CA LEU A 106 5.98 -8.82 2.20
C LEU A 106 6.70 -7.91 1.20
N VAL A 107 7.54 -6.99 1.69
CA VAL A 107 8.33 -6.10 0.82
C VAL A 107 9.33 -6.89 -0.03
N ALA A 108 9.94 -7.93 0.52
CA ALA A 108 10.88 -8.78 -0.21
C ALA A 108 10.18 -9.58 -1.32
N VAL A 109 9.03 -10.19 -1.04
CA VAL A 109 8.21 -10.93 -2.01
C VAL A 109 7.81 -10.05 -3.19
N LEU A 110 7.38 -8.82 -2.94
CA LEU A 110 6.97 -7.89 -4.00
C LEU A 110 8.12 -7.35 -4.86
N ARG A 111 9.35 -7.35 -4.32
CA ARG A 111 10.56 -6.90 -5.04
C ARG A 111 11.16 -7.96 -5.95
N ARG A 112 10.85 -9.24 -5.72
CA ARG A 112 11.25 -10.34 -6.61
C ARG A 112 10.48 -10.16 -7.93
N ARG A 113 11.15 -9.59 -8.94
CA ARG A 113 10.68 -9.48 -10.32
C ARG A 113 11.20 -10.65 -11.14
#